data_AF-A0A650CXB3-F1
#
_entry.id   AF-A0A650CXB3-F1
#
_cell.length_a   1.000
_cell.length_b   1.000
_cell.length_c   1.000
_cell.angle_alpha   90.00
_cell.angle_beta   90.00
_cell.angle_gamma   90.00
#
_symmetry.space_group_name_H-M   'P 1'
#
loop_
_entity.id
_entity.type
_entity.pdbx_description
1 polymer ?
#
loop_
_entity_poly.entity_id
_entity_poly.type
_entity_poly.pdbx_seq_one_letter_code
_entity_poly.pdbx_strand_id
1 'polypeptide(L)'
;MENENNGKRQPCFMRKDIYDEIRRLTELNGSSIYNYTNDLLAASIQMEKNGVDIKNEISTFILLSKLMNNYKGFMILVPFEFLKDSQMSLEKWKELGKSLMSYVGQLMNNVEVSFLSILRFFLSFIGDVNVDYNGKYIESFSPYFQGKIIDFIKSLIDGMLEVSNLKADVSATTGMIRVKLISTKDTKNEH
;
A
#
# COMPACT_ATOMS: atom_id res chain seq x y z
N MET A 1 -26.79 -11.35 29.60
CA MET A 1 -25.97 -12.53 29.92
C MET A 1 -24.86 -12.56 28.89
N GLU A 2 -23.73 -11.92 29.20
CA GLU A 2 -22.55 -11.94 28.35
C GLU A 2 -21.53 -12.86 28.99
N ASN A 3 -21.13 -13.89 28.24
CA ASN A 3 -20.04 -14.79 28.62
C ASN A 3 -18.74 -13.99 28.56
N GLU A 4 -18.31 -13.45 29.71
CA GLU A 4 -16.92 -13.08 29.93
C GLU A 4 -16.09 -14.35 29.81
N ASN A 5 -15.48 -14.53 28.63
CA ASN A 5 -14.52 -15.58 28.37
C ASN A 5 -13.28 -15.24 29.22
N ASN A 6 -13.29 -15.64 30.50
CA ASN A 6 -12.21 -15.45 31.47
C ASN A 6 -11.04 -16.40 31.12
N GLY A 7 -10.42 -16.16 29.96
CA GLY A 7 -9.16 -16.77 29.59
C GLY A 7 -8.10 -16.43 30.64
N LYS A 8 -7.29 -17.43 31.02
CA LYS A 8 -6.19 -17.22 31.97
C LYS A 8 -5.24 -16.16 31.42
N ARG A 9 -5.12 -15.02 32.11
CA ARG A 9 -4.19 -13.94 31.75
C ARG A 9 -2.76 -14.50 31.66
N GLN A 10 -2.10 -14.24 30.55
CA GLN A 10 -0.70 -14.59 30.33
C GLN A 10 0.14 -13.31 30.28
N PRO A 11 1.38 -13.33 30.82
CA PRO A 11 2.31 -12.23 30.63
C PRO A 11 2.68 -12.12 29.15
N CYS A 12 2.70 -10.88 28.63
CA CYS A 12 3.15 -10.57 27.28
C CYS A 12 4.35 -9.63 27.38
N PHE A 13 5.40 -9.91 26.60
CA PHE A 13 6.57 -9.03 26.53
C PHE A 13 6.27 -7.89 25.56
N MET A 14 6.31 -6.66 26.08
CA MET A 14 6.09 -5.45 25.30
C MET A 14 7.19 -4.45 25.64
N ARG A 15 7.72 -3.75 24.62
CA ARG A 15 8.65 -2.64 24.85
C ARG A 15 7.95 -1.52 25.61
N LYS A 16 8.68 -0.86 26.51
CA LYS A 16 8.15 0.20 27.37
C LYS A 16 7.51 1.35 26.58
N ASP A 17 8.16 1.81 25.52
CA ASP A 17 7.67 2.91 24.69
C ASP A 17 6.36 2.55 23.95
N ILE A 18 6.20 1.30 23.51
CA ILE A 18 4.96 0.81 22.91
C ILE A 18 3.86 0.71 23.96
N TYR A 19 4.18 0.20 25.16
CA TYR A 19 3.24 0.09 26.26
C TYR A 19 2.69 1.45 26.68
N ASP A 20 3.58 2.44 26.85
CA ASP A 20 3.22 3.79 27.27
C ASP A 20 2.29 4.45 26.23
N GLU A 21 2.53 4.22 24.93
CA GLU A 21 1.66 4.77 23.87
C GLU A 21 0.32 4.06 23.78
N ILE A 22 0.27 2.72 23.89
CA ILE A 22 -1.00 1.98 23.96
C ILE A 22 -1.82 2.44 25.15
N ARG A 23 -1.19 2.60 26.32
CA ARG A 23 -1.84 3.14 27.52
C ARG A 23 -2.48 4.50 27.24
N ARG A 24 -1.73 5.44 26.67
CA ARG A 24 -2.22 6.77 26.32
C ARG A 24 -3.44 6.69 25.37
N LEU A 25 -3.40 5.82 24.37
CA LEU A 25 -4.51 5.61 23.43
C LEU A 25 -5.75 5.01 24.11
N THR A 26 -5.57 4.11 25.06
CA THR A 26 -6.69 3.50 25.81
C THR A 26 -7.37 4.49 26.75
N GLU A 27 -6.61 5.40 27.37
CA GLU A 27 -7.13 6.49 28.21
C GLU A 27 -8.01 7.45 27.41
N LEU A 28 -7.70 7.68 26.12
CA LEU A 28 -8.50 8.50 25.22
C LEU A 28 -9.80 7.82 24.76
N ASN A 29 -9.75 6.50 24.55
CA ASN A 29 -10.85 5.73 23.94
C ASN A 29 -11.75 5.02 24.96
N GLY A 30 -11.51 5.20 26.27
CA GLY A 30 -12.30 4.59 27.35
C GLY A 30 -12.20 3.06 27.41
N SER A 31 -11.14 2.46 26.86
CA SER A 31 -10.92 1.01 26.90
C SER A 31 -9.86 0.65 27.93
N SER A 32 -9.82 -0.62 28.38
CA SER A 32 -8.70 -1.10 29.17
C SER A 32 -7.53 -1.45 28.27
N ILE A 33 -6.30 -1.22 28.74
CA ILE A 33 -5.07 -1.62 28.03
C ILE A 33 -5.13 -3.10 27.63
N TYR A 34 -5.63 -3.95 28.53
CA TYR A 34 -5.76 -5.38 28.31
C TYR A 34 -6.71 -5.69 27.14
N ASN A 35 -7.93 -5.15 27.15
CA ASN A 35 -8.91 -5.41 26.09
C ASN A 35 -8.39 -4.88 24.76
N TYR A 36 -7.94 -3.62 24.72
CA TYR A 36 -7.44 -2.98 23.52
C TYR A 36 -6.25 -3.75 22.90
N THR A 37 -5.30 -4.21 23.72
CA THR A 37 -4.17 -5.00 23.24
C THR A 37 -4.62 -6.35 22.68
N ASN A 38 -5.54 -7.04 23.36
CA ASN A 38 -6.04 -8.33 22.89
C ASN A 38 -6.87 -8.20 21.61
N ASP A 39 -7.65 -7.13 21.46
CA ASP A 39 -8.43 -6.88 20.24
C ASP A 39 -7.51 -6.67 19.03
N LEU A 40 -6.44 -5.89 19.19
CA LEU A 40 -5.42 -5.69 18.14
C LEU A 40 -4.71 -6.99 17.77
N LEU A 41 -4.31 -7.78 18.78
CA LEU A 41 -3.64 -9.06 18.55
C LEU A 41 -4.59 -10.10 17.94
N ALA A 42 -5.85 -10.14 18.36
CA ALA A 42 -6.85 -11.06 17.82
C ALA A 42 -7.13 -10.76 16.34
N ALA A 43 -7.30 -9.47 15.98
CA ALA A 43 -7.43 -9.05 14.60
C ALA A 43 -6.21 -9.46 13.77
N SER A 44 -5.01 -9.23 14.31
CA SER A 44 -3.76 -9.61 13.65
C SER A 44 -3.66 -11.13 13.42
N ILE A 45 -3.95 -11.94 14.45
CA ILE A 45 -3.95 -13.41 14.33
C ILE A 45 -4.98 -13.89 13.30
N GLN A 46 -6.15 -13.27 13.23
CA GLN A 46 -7.18 -13.64 12.28
C GLN A 46 -6.76 -13.36 10.83
N MET A 47 -6.09 -12.23 10.58
CA MET A 47 -5.58 -11.88 9.25
C MET A 47 -4.50 -12.89 8.79
N GLU A 48 -3.55 -13.23 9.66
CA GLU A 48 -2.53 -14.27 9.37
C GLU A 48 -3.17 -15.63 9.07
N LYS A 49 -4.17 -16.03 9.86
CA LYS A 49 -4.93 -17.28 9.61
C LYS A 49 -5.66 -17.30 8.27
N ASN A 50 -6.04 -16.12 7.77
CA ASN A 50 -6.67 -15.95 6.48
C ASN A 50 -5.66 -15.79 5.33
N GLY A 51 -4.37 -16.02 5.59
CA GLY A 51 -3.31 -15.95 4.58
C GLY A 51 -2.78 -14.56 4.29
N VAL A 52 -3.12 -13.55 5.12
CA VAL A 52 -2.57 -12.20 5.01
C VAL A 52 -1.32 -12.10 5.86
N ASP A 53 -0.15 -12.05 5.23
CA ASP A 53 1.14 -11.80 5.89
C ASP A 53 1.18 -10.34 6.38
N ILE A 54 0.90 -10.13 7.66
CA ILE A 54 0.79 -8.79 8.24
C ILE A 54 2.11 -8.06 8.13
N LYS A 55 3.23 -8.76 8.34
CA LYS A 55 4.56 -8.16 8.30
C LYS A 55 4.79 -7.49 6.94
N ASN A 56 4.33 -8.12 5.87
CA ASN A 56 4.43 -7.58 4.53
C ASN A 56 3.32 -6.56 4.19
N GLU A 57 2.18 -6.58 4.85
CA GLU A 57 1.03 -5.71 4.55
C GLU A 57 0.87 -4.46 5.45
N ILE A 58 1.63 -4.32 6.54
CA ILE A 58 1.57 -3.14 7.44
C ILE A 58 1.68 -1.82 6.66
N SER A 59 2.63 -1.71 5.72
CA SER A 59 2.81 -0.50 4.92
C SER A 59 1.59 -0.20 4.05
N THR A 60 0.97 -1.24 3.48
CA THR A 60 -0.25 -1.16 2.68
C THR A 60 -1.42 -0.67 3.53
N PHE A 61 -1.60 -1.22 4.74
CA PHE A 61 -2.65 -0.78 5.67
C PHE A 61 -2.46 0.66 6.13
N ILE A 62 -1.23 1.07 6.45
CA ILE A 62 -0.92 2.45 6.81
C ILE A 62 -1.26 3.38 5.65
N LEU A 63 -0.89 3.00 4.43
CA LEU A 63 -1.19 3.78 3.23
C LEU A 63 -2.70 3.89 3.00
N LEU A 64 -3.42 2.78 3.03
CA LEU A 64 -4.88 2.75 2.87
C LEU A 64 -5.57 3.60 3.94
N SER A 65 -5.17 3.46 5.20
CA SER A 65 -5.71 4.25 6.31
C SER A 65 -5.46 5.75 6.11
N LYS A 66 -4.24 6.13 5.69
CA LYS A 66 -3.91 7.53 5.37
C LYS A 66 -4.72 8.05 4.18
N LEU A 67 -4.93 7.25 3.14
CA LEU A 67 -5.76 7.62 2.00
C LEU A 67 -7.22 7.78 2.44
N MET A 68 -7.81 6.82 3.15
CA MET A 68 -9.20 6.88 3.60
C MET A 68 -9.49 8.06 4.53
N ASN A 69 -8.58 8.38 5.45
CA ASN A 69 -8.79 9.44 6.43
C ASN A 69 -8.66 10.86 5.87
N ASN A 70 -7.95 11.02 4.75
CA ASN A 70 -7.59 12.34 4.27
C ASN A 70 -8.02 12.61 2.82
N TYR A 71 -8.22 11.57 2.02
CA TYR A 71 -8.83 11.68 0.72
C TYR A 71 -10.36 11.73 0.91
N LYS A 72 -10.92 12.94 0.88
CA LYS A 72 -12.38 13.17 1.02
C LYS A 72 -13.19 12.80 -0.23
N GLY A 73 -12.57 12.19 -1.24
CA GLY A 73 -13.24 11.69 -2.45
C GLY A 73 -13.70 10.23 -2.30
N PHE A 74 -14.62 9.79 -3.17
CA PHE A 74 -15.04 8.40 -3.23
C PHE A 74 -13.92 7.52 -3.82
N MET A 75 -13.24 6.75 -2.98
CA MET A 75 -12.44 5.61 -3.44
C MET A 75 -13.37 4.40 -3.56
N ILE A 76 -13.98 4.21 -4.74
CA ILE A 76 -14.79 3.02 -5.01
C ILE A 76 -13.83 1.92 -5.45
N LEU A 77 -13.71 0.87 -4.64
CA LEU A 77 -13.07 -0.38 -5.04
C LEU A 77 -14.01 -1.10 -6.00
N VAL A 78 -13.79 -0.91 -7.31
CA VAL A 78 -14.52 -1.62 -8.36
C VAL A 78 -13.65 -2.80 -8.83
N PRO A 79 -14.20 -4.01 -9.02
CA PRO A 79 -13.43 -5.11 -9.57
C PRO A 79 -12.81 -4.75 -10.91
N PHE A 80 -11.53 -5.09 -11.10
CA PHE A 80 -10.76 -4.70 -12.29
C PHE A 80 -11.35 -5.22 -13.61
N GLU A 81 -12.13 -6.29 -13.56
CA GLU A 81 -12.86 -6.81 -14.71
C GLU A 81 -13.80 -5.77 -15.32
N PHE A 82 -14.42 -4.91 -14.51
CA PHE A 82 -15.27 -3.81 -14.96
C PHE A 82 -14.48 -2.62 -15.53
N LEU A 83 -13.16 -2.54 -15.28
CA LEU A 83 -12.32 -1.50 -15.86
C LEU A 83 -11.97 -1.76 -17.33
N LYS A 84 -12.08 -3.01 -17.80
CA LYS A 84 -11.92 -3.33 -19.24
C LYS A 84 -12.93 -2.58 -20.11
N ASP A 85 -14.13 -2.38 -19.57
CA ASP A 85 -15.24 -1.69 -20.24
C ASP A 85 -15.35 -0.21 -19.82
N SER A 86 -14.41 0.28 -19.00
CA SER A 86 -14.45 1.67 -18.56
C SER A 86 -14.25 2.63 -19.74
N GLN A 87 -15.08 3.66 -19.80
CA GLN A 87 -14.89 4.80 -20.70
C GLN A 87 -13.88 5.81 -20.16
N MET A 88 -13.17 5.48 -19.07
CA MET A 88 -12.21 6.39 -18.47
C MET A 88 -10.98 6.52 -19.39
N SER A 89 -10.64 7.76 -19.76
CA SER A 89 -9.50 8.03 -20.64
C SER A 89 -8.17 7.75 -19.93
N LEU A 90 -7.13 7.50 -20.72
CA LEU A 90 -5.75 7.41 -20.20
C LEU A 90 -5.38 8.65 -19.39
N GLU A 91 -5.75 9.84 -19.86
CA GLU A 91 -5.47 11.09 -19.14
C GLU A 91 -6.02 11.10 -17.72
N LYS A 92 -7.22 10.55 -17.48
CA LYS A 92 -7.78 10.46 -16.13
C LYS A 92 -7.00 9.49 -15.23
N TRP A 93 -6.46 8.41 -15.79
CA TRP A 93 -5.55 7.51 -15.07
C TRP A 93 -4.22 8.18 -14.73
N LYS A 94 -3.69 8.99 -15.65
CA LYS A 94 -2.51 9.82 -15.41
C LYS A 94 -2.74 10.82 -14.28
N GLU A 95 -3.85 11.57 -14.32
CA GLU A 95 -4.21 12.54 -13.28
C GLU A 95 -4.45 11.87 -11.91
N LEU A 96 -5.00 10.66 -11.89
CA LEU A 96 -5.09 9.85 -10.67
C LEU A 96 -3.68 9.54 -10.12
N GLY A 97 -2.76 9.08 -10.96
CA GLY A 97 -1.36 8.83 -10.59
C GLY A 97 -0.68 10.07 -9.99
N LYS A 98 -0.84 11.24 -10.63
CA LYS A 98 -0.33 12.53 -10.13
C LYS A 98 -0.93 12.87 -8.76
N SER A 99 -2.25 12.74 -8.62
CA SER A 99 -2.96 13.07 -7.38
C SER A 99 -2.51 12.18 -6.21
N LEU A 100 -2.40 10.87 -6.44
CA LEU A 100 -1.97 9.91 -5.42
C LEU A 100 -0.55 10.19 -4.96
N MET A 101 0.38 10.36 -5.90
CA MET A 101 1.78 10.57 -5.56
C MET A 101 2.01 11.94 -4.90
N SER A 102 1.29 12.98 -5.35
CA SER A 102 1.32 14.30 -4.70
C SER A 102 0.81 14.24 -3.25
N TYR A 103 -0.24 13.45 -3.03
CA TYR A 103 -0.84 13.27 -1.71
C TYR A 103 0.10 12.52 -0.76
N VAL A 104 0.64 11.39 -1.20
CA VAL A 104 1.50 10.54 -0.36
C VAL A 104 2.90 11.16 -0.17
N GLY A 105 3.40 11.91 -1.16
CA GLY A 105 4.63 12.68 -1.03
C GLY A 105 4.62 13.69 0.11
N GLN A 106 3.44 14.16 0.55
CA GLN A 106 3.28 15.01 1.73
C GLN A 106 3.31 14.23 3.05
N LEU A 107 3.06 12.92 3.01
CA LEU A 107 2.84 12.07 4.19
C LEU A 107 4.01 11.14 4.54
N MET A 108 5.00 11.03 3.66
CA MET A 108 6.11 10.09 3.79
C MET A 108 7.45 10.74 3.46
N ASN A 109 8.46 10.46 4.28
CA ASN A 109 9.79 11.09 4.18
C ASN A 109 10.66 10.52 3.04
N ASN A 110 10.33 9.33 2.52
CA ASN A 110 11.08 8.67 1.46
C ASN A 110 10.19 8.48 0.22
N VAL A 111 10.43 9.29 -0.81
CA VAL A 111 9.65 9.34 -2.05
C VAL A 111 9.70 8.02 -2.83
N GLU A 112 10.84 7.32 -2.84
CA GLU A 112 11.02 6.05 -3.57
C GLU A 112 10.20 4.93 -2.91
N VAL A 113 10.29 4.80 -1.58
CA VAL A 113 9.51 3.82 -0.82
C VAL A 113 8.01 4.11 -0.94
N SER A 114 7.64 5.39 -0.96
CA SER A 114 6.25 5.83 -1.14
C SER A 114 5.71 5.42 -2.49
N PHE A 115 6.46 5.71 -3.55
CA PHE A 115 6.11 5.33 -4.93
C PHE A 115 5.88 3.82 -5.04
N LEU A 116 6.84 3.02 -4.58
CA LEU A 116 6.74 1.55 -4.64
C LEU A 116 5.58 1.01 -3.81
N SER A 117 5.30 1.61 -2.66
CA SER A 117 4.18 1.17 -1.80
C SER A 117 2.81 1.48 -2.41
N ILE A 118 2.65 2.64 -3.04
CA ILE A 118 1.42 2.99 -3.77
C ILE A 118 1.24 2.05 -4.95
N LEU A 119 2.29 1.88 -5.76
CA LEU A 119 2.21 1.04 -6.94
C LEU A 119 1.92 -0.42 -6.56
N ARG A 120 2.55 -0.93 -5.49
CA ARG A 120 2.23 -2.25 -4.91
C ARG A 120 0.77 -2.38 -4.55
N PHE A 121 0.22 -1.41 -3.83
CA PHE A 121 -1.18 -1.40 -3.44
C PHE A 121 -2.13 -1.46 -4.65
N PHE A 122 -1.84 -0.70 -5.72
CA PHE A 122 -2.67 -0.76 -6.93
C PHE A 122 -2.55 -2.09 -7.67
N LEU A 123 -1.32 -2.60 -7.82
CA LEU A 123 -1.08 -3.85 -8.53
C LEU A 123 -1.62 -5.07 -7.76
N SER A 124 -1.68 -5.02 -6.43
CA SER A 124 -2.20 -6.13 -5.61
C SER A 124 -3.68 -6.40 -5.79
N PHE A 125 -4.43 -5.46 -6.38
CA PHE A 125 -5.82 -5.70 -6.78
C PHE A 125 -5.95 -6.49 -8.09
N ILE A 126 -4.86 -6.66 -8.83
CA ILE A 126 -4.85 -7.22 -10.19
C ILE A 126 -4.06 -8.52 -10.24
N GLY A 127 -2.96 -8.62 -9.48
CA GLY A 127 -2.05 -9.75 -9.54
C GLY A 127 -1.23 -9.94 -8.28
N ASP A 128 -0.43 -10.99 -8.31
CA ASP A 128 0.59 -11.24 -7.30
C ASP A 128 1.71 -10.21 -7.46
N VAL A 129 2.17 -9.62 -6.36
CA VAL A 129 3.13 -8.53 -6.38
C VAL A 129 4.35 -8.86 -5.54
N ASN A 130 5.53 -8.81 -6.17
CA ASN A 130 6.82 -8.89 -5.53
C ASN A 130 7.46 -7.50 -5.49
N VAL A 131 7.85 -7.05 -4.30
CA VAL A 131 8.56 -5.78 -4.11
C VAL A 131 9.89 -6.01 -3.41
N ASP A 132 10.93 -5.38 -3.95
CA ASP A 132 12.19 -5.18 -3.25
C ASP A 132 12.44 -3.68 -3.09
N TYR A 133 12.25 -3.21 -1.86
CA TYR A 133 12.48 -1.80 -1.52
C TYR A 133 13.97 -1.41 -1.56
N ASN A 134 14.89 -2.37 -1.40
CA ASN A 134 16.34 -2.11 -1.44
C ASN A 134 16.86 -2.09 -2.88
N GLY A 135 16.43 -3.05 -3.69
CA GLY A 135 16.65 -3.10 -5.14
C GLY A 135 15.80 -2.10 -5.95
N LYS A 136 14.91 -1.38 -5.25
CA LYS A 136 13.97 -0.36 -5.78
C LYS A 136 13.18 -0.86 -6.99
N TYR A 137 12.70 -2.09 -6.91
CA TYR A 137 11.96 -2.72 -7.98
C TYR A 137 10.64 -3.31 -7.49
N ILE A 138 9.69 -3.38 -8.41
CA ILE A 138 8.41 -4.06 -8.25
C ILE A 138 8.10 -4.88 -9.50
N GLU A 139 7.62 -6.09 -9.27
CA GLU A 139 7.12 -6.98 -10.31
C GLU A 139 5.72 -7.42 -9.92
N SER A 140 4.81 -7.44 -10.87
CA SER A 140 3.50 -8.01 -10.69
C SER A 140 3.14 -8.94 -11.84
N PHE A 141 2.52 -10.06 -11.49
CA PHE A 141 2.11 -11.11 -12.41
C PHE A 141 0.60 -11.30 -12.35
N SER A 142 -0.06 -11.24 -13.51
CA SER A 142 -1.51 -11.43 -13.61
C SER A 142 -1.94 -11.76 -15.03
N PRO A 143 -2.83 -12.74 -15.25
CA PRO A 143 -3.46 -12.97 -16.55
C PRO A 143 -4.32 -11.78 -17.01
N TYR A 144 -4.65 -10.84 -16.13
CA TYR A 144 -5.40 -9.64 -16.45
C TYR A 144 -4.54 -8.51 -17.04
N PHE A 145 -3.21 -8.60 -16.98
CA PHE A 145 -2.31 -7.64 -17.63
C PHE A 145 -2.28 -7.87 -19.14
N GLN A 146 -3.24 -7.28 -19.85
CA GLN A 146 -3.37 -7.35 -21.30
C GLN A 146 -4.20 -6.18 -21.83
N GLY A 147 -3.93 -5.77 -23.08
CA GLY A 147 -4.67 -4.70 -23.76
C GLY A 147 -4.70 -3.40 -22.96
N LYS A 148 -5.88 -2.76 -22.92
CA LYS A 148 -6.08 -1.45 -22.26
C LYS A 148 -5.68 -1.41 -20.79
N ILE A 149 -5.71 -2.53 -20.07
CA ILE A 149 -5.29 -2.58 -18.66
C ILE A 149 -3.82 -2.19 -18.53
N ILE A 150 -2.95 -2.68 -19.43
CA ILE A 150 -1.53 -2.29 -19.43
C ILE A 150 -1.39 -0.79 -19.68
N ASP A 151 -2.16 -0.24 -20.62
CA ASP A 151 -2.12 1.18 -20.94
C ASP A 151 -2.59 2.06 -19.77
N PHE A 152 -3.65 1.65 -19.06
CA PHE A 152 -4.13 2.33 -17.86
C PHE A 152 -3.08 2.33 -16.75
N ILE A 153 -2.43 1.19 -16.50
CA ILE A 153 -1.41 1.07 -15.47
C ILE A 153 -0.17 1.88 -15.83
N LYS A 154 0.29 1.83 -17.09
CA LYS A 154 1.39 2.70 -17.57
C LYS A 154 1.06 4.17 -17.37
N SER A 155 -0.14 4.58 -17.76
CA SER A 155 -0.57 5.97 -17.62
C SER A 155 -0.61 6.43 -16.16
N LEU A 156 -1.08 5.57 -15.25
CA LEU A 156 -1.03 5.82 -13.80
C LEU A 156 0.42 5.95 -13.30
N ILE A 157 1.31 5.04 -13.70
CA ILE A 157 2.75 5.10 -13.34
C ILE A 157 3.39 6.39 -13.87
N ASP A 158 3.11 6.78 -15.12
CA ASP A 158 3.62 8.00 -15.73
C ASP A 158 3.19 9.24 -14.93
N GLY A 159 1.91 9.28 -14.50
CA GLY A 159 1.41 10.34 -13.64
C GLY A 159 2.12 10.41 -12.29
N MET A 160 2.41 9.26 -11.67
CA MET A 160 3.17 9.21 -10.41
C MET A 160 4.62 9.68 -10.60
N LEU A 161 5.28 9.30 -11.69
CA LEU A 161 6.66 9.69 -11.99
C LEU A 161 6.79 11.20 -12.25
N GLU A 162 5.82 11.79 -12.96
CA GLU A 162 5.82 13.22 -13.32
C GLU A 162 5.91 14.15 -12.10
N VAL A 163 5.23 13.81 -11.01
CA VAL A 163 5.18 14.65 -9.79
C VAL A 163 6.20 14.25 -8.72
N SER A 164 6.82 13.07 -8.84
CA SER A 164 7.78 12.56 -7.85
C SER A 164 9.24 12.86 -8.16
N ASN A 165 9.54 13.39 -9.35
CA ASN A 165 10.91 13.57 -9.86
C ASN A 165 11.72 12.25 -9.88
N LEU A 166 11.04 11.10 -9.90
CA LEU A 166 11.67 9.80 -10.03
C LEU A 166 11.83 9.44 -11.52
N LYS A 167 12.85 8.64 -11.81
CA LYS A 167 12.99 7.95 -13.10
C LYS A 167 12.82 6.46 -12.87
N ALA A 168 12.12 5.80 -13.79
CA ALA A 168 11.92 4.37 -13.72
C ALA A 168 12.00 3.75 -15.11
N ASP A 169 12.51 2.52 -15.17
CA ASP A 169 12.34 1.62 -16.29
C ASP A 169 11.03 0.84 -16.08
N VAL A 170 10.08 1.00 -17.00
CA VAL A 170 8.75 0.39 -16.94
C VAL A 170 8.62 -0.59 -18.09
N SER A 171 8.72 -1.89 -17.78
CA SER A 171 8.50 -2.97 -18.72
C SER A 171 7.15 -3.60 -18.48
N ALA A 172 6.29 -3.63 -19.50
CA ALA A 172 4.99 -4.29 -19.41
C ALA A 172 4.78 -5.16 -20.63
N THR A 173 4.44 -6.42 -20.38
CA THR A 173 4.12 -7.43 -21.39
C THR A 173 2.84 -8.13 -20.97
N THR A 174 2.23 -8.90 -21.87
CA THR A 174 1.07 -9.72 -21.50
C THR A 174 1.43 -10.62 -20.32
N GLY A 175 0.68 -10.52 -19.23
CA GLY A 175 0.89 -11.32 -18.03
C GLY A 175 1.79 -10.69 -16.95
N MET A 176 2.54 -9.61 -17.25
CA MET A 176 3.55 -9.08 -16.33
C MET A 176 3.76 -7.57 -16.46
N ILE A 177 3.88 -6.90 -15.32
CA ILE A 177 4.35 -5.52 -15.20
C ILE A 177 5.56 -5.47 -14.27
N ARG A 178 6.64 -4.86 -14.73
CA ARG A 178 7.87 -4.63 -13.97
C ARG A 178 8.20 -3.14 -13.97
N VAL A 179 8.50 -2.60 -12.80
CA VAL A 179 8.99 -1.23 -12.64
C VAL A 179 10.25 -1.24 -11.80
N LYS A 180 11.33 -0.63 -12.30
CA LYS A 180 12.61 -0.49 -11.60
C LYS A 180 13.00 0.97 -11.54
N LEU A 181 13.16 1.52 -10.34
CA LEU A 181 13.61 2.91 -10.19
C LEU A 181 15.10 3.03 -10.58
N ILE A 182 15.43 4.05 -11.35
CA ILE A 182 16.78 4.35 -11.80
C ILE A 182 17.40 5.33 -10.81
N SER A 183 18.59 5.02 -10.27
CA SER A 183 19.27 5.95 -9.38
C SER A 183 19.81 7.14 -10.16
N THR A 184 19.50 8.35 -9.70
CA THR A 184 20.03 9.60 -10.27
C THR A 184 21.55 9.77 -10.11
N LYS A 185 22.25 8.83 -9.47
CA LYS A 185 23.72 8.81 -9.39
C LYS A 185 24.41 8.26 -10.65
N ASP A 186 23.69 7.57 -11.54
CA ASP A 186 24.31 6.91 -12.70
C ASP A 186 24.47 7.82 -13.92
N THR A 187 23.94 9.04 -13.89
CA THR A 187 24.01 10.02 -15.00
C THR A 187 25.24 10.95 -14.96
N LYS A 188 26.30 10.64 -14.19
CA LYS A 188 27.49 11.50 -14.09
C LYS A 188 28.80 10.92 -14.62
N ASN A 189 28.81 9.73 -15.22
CA ASN A 189 30.03 9.13 -15.77
C ASN A 189 30.01 8.96 -17.30
N GLU A 190 29.40 9.91 -18.00
CA GLU A 190 29.61 10.09 -19.44
C GLU A 190 29.75 11.59 -19.71
N HIS A 191 30.95 12.12 -19.48
CA HIS A 191 31.63 13.16 -20.28
C HIS A 191 33.00 13.49 -19.68
#